data_AF-A0A227JHJ0-F1
#
_entry.id   AF-A0A227JHJ0-F1
#
_cell.length_a   1.000
_cell.length_b   1.000
_cell.length_c   1.000
_cell.angle_alpha   90.00
_cell.angle_beta   90.00
_cell.angle_gamma   90.00
#
_symmetry.space_group_name_H-M   'P 1'
#
loop_
_entity.id
_entity.type
_entity.pdbx_description
1 polymer ?
#
loop_
_entity_poly.entity_id
_entity_poly.type
_entity_poly.pdbx_seq_one_letter_code
_entity_poly.pdbx_strand_id
1 'polypeptide(L)'
;YANESLFKSRILPTRQAGQVTPQEWVLLVENIKATLKIAINQGGTTLKDFAQADGKPGYFAQELLVYGKAGEPCPECGEPLQDLKIGQRNTFFCNECQQ
;
A
#
# COMPACT_ATOMS: atom_id res chain seq x y z
N TYR A 1 -3.03 -0.61 3.20
CA TYR A 1 -2.18 -1.82 3.33
C TYR A 1 -2.01 -2.58 2.02
N ALA A 2 -3.07 -3.01 1.32
CA ALA A 2 -2.91 -3.76 0.06
C ALA A 2 -2.02 -3.04 -0.98
N ASN A 3 -2.26 -1.75 -1.24
CA ASN A 3 -1.43 -0.94 -2.14
C ASN A 3 0.06 -0.94 -1.70
N GLU A 4 0.31 -0.67 -0.42
CA GLU A 4 1.66 -0.65 0.17
C GLU A 4 2.37 -2.01 0.05
N SER A 5 1.67 -3.10 0.33
CA SER A 5 2.22 -4.46 0.24
C SER A 5 2.56 -4.83 -1.21
N LEU A 6 1.69 -4.50 -2.17
CA LEU A 6 1.93 -4.77 -3.59
C LEU A 6 3.08 -3.91 -4.13
N PHE A 7 3.17 -2.64 -3.72
CA PHE A 7 4.27 -1.75 -4.07
C PHE A 7 5.61 -2.29 -3.57
N LYS A 8 5.71 -2.65 -2.28
CA LYS A 8 6.92 -3.25 -1.69
C LYS A 8 7.29 -4.59 -2.33
N SER A 9 6.32 -5.31 -2.86
CA SER A 9 6.53 -6.60 -3.52
C SER A 9 6.80 -6.48 -5.02
N ARG A 10 6.74 -5.25 -5.58
CA ARG A 10 6.89 -4.98 -7.00
C ARG A 10 5.88 -5.73 -7.88
N ILE A 11 4.67 -5.96 -7.37
CA ILE A 11 3.60 -6.67 -8.08
C ILE A 11 2.55 -5.67 -8.55
N LEU A 12 2.24 -5.67 -9.85
CA LEU A 12 1.20 -4.81 -10.42
C LEU A 12 -0.18 -5.26 -9.92
N PRO A 13 -1.04 -4.33 -9.43
CA PRO A 13 -2.33 -4.73 -8.84
C PRO A 13 -3.34 -5.30 -9.85
N THR A 14 -3.12 -5.08 -11.14
CA THR A 14 -3.94 -5.64 -12.22
C THR A 14 -3.44 -7.00 -12.71
N ARG A 15 -2.26 -7.45 -12.24
CA ARG A 15 -1.72 -8.77 -12.59
C ARG A 15 -2.63 -9.85 -11.99
N GLN A 16 -3.01 -10.81 -12.83
CA GLN A 16 -3.85 -11.93 -12.40
C GLN A 16 -3.12 -12.74 -11.32
N ALA A 17 -3.83 -13.11 -10.24
CA ALA A 17 -3.24 -13.85 -9.14
C ALA A 17 -2.58 -15.19 -9.56
N GLY A 18 -3.12 -15.85 -10.60
CA GLY A 18 -2.53 -17.07 -11.16
C GLY A 18 -1.22 -16.88 -11.92
N GLN A 19 -0.82 -15.64 -12.20
CA GLN A 19 0.44 -15.26 -12.87
C GLN A 19 1.51 -14.79 -11.88
N VAL A 20 1.20 -14.79 -10.57
CA VAL A 20 2.17 -14.49 -9.51
C VAL A 20 2.96 -15.77 -9.20
N THR A 21 4.28 -15.70 -9.34
CA THR A 21 5.19 -16.82 -9.14
C THR A 21 5.29 -17.21 -7.66
N PRO A 22 5.66 -18.47 -7.32
CA PRO A 22 5.86 -18.87 -5.92
C PRO A 22 6.83 -17.98 -5.13
N GLN A 23 7.87 -17.47 -5.79
CA GLN A 23 8.84 -16.56 -5.18
C GLN A 23 8.21 -15.21 -4.84
N GLU A 24 7.39 -14.66 -5.74
CA GLU A 24 6.64 -13.43 -5.50
C GLU A 24 5.58 -13.62 -4.41
N TRP A 25 4.97 -14.81 -4.29
CA TRP A 25 4.06 -15.12 -3.19
C TRP A 25 4.75 -15.02 -1.82
N VAL A 26 5.95 -15.60 -1.70
CA VAL A 26 6.74 -15.53 -0.46
C VAL A 26 7.04 -14.07 -0.12
N LEU A 27 7.55 -13.29 -1.09
CA LEU A 27 7.84 -11.88 -0.92
C LEU A 27 6.59 -11.07 -0.54
N LEU A 28 5.46 -11.34 -1.18
CA LEU A 28 4.19 -10.68 -0.90
C LEU A 28 3.72 -10.95 0.53
N VAL A 29 3.79 -12.20 0.99
CA VAL A 29 3.40 -12.57 2.36
C VAL A 29 4.29 -11.88 3.40
N GLU A 30 5.60 -11.83 3.16
CA GLU A 30 6.55 -11.12 4.04
C GLU A 30 6.23 -9.63 4.11
N ASN A 31 6.01 -8.98 2.97
CA ASN A 31 5.68 -7.56 2.89
C ASN A 31 4.32 -7.23 3.47
N ILE A 32 3.31 -8.11 3.35
CA ILE A 32 2.03 -7.96 4.03
C ILE A 32 2.24 -7.95 5.56
N LYS A 33 2.96 -8.93 6.09
CA LYS A 33 3.23 -9.02 7.54
C LYS A 33 4.00 -7.80 8.04
N ALA A 34 5.03 -7.39 7.32
CA ALA A 34 5.82 -6.20 7.65
C ALA A 34 4.97 -4.93 7.65
N THR A 35 4.18 -4.72 6.60
CA THR A 35 3.28 -3.56 6.47
C THR A 35 2.26 -3.49 7.60
N LEU A 36 1.64 -4.62 7.95
CA LEU A 36 0.68 -4.68 9.06
C LEU A 36 1.36 -4.47 10.42
N LYS A 37 2.56 -5.01 10.63
CA LYS A 37 3.33 -4.80 11.87
C LYS A 37 3.70 -3.33 12.06
N ILE A 38 4.15 -2.64 10.99
CA ILE A 38 4.44 -1.20 11.02
C ILE A 38 3.16 -0.43 11.38
N ALA A 39 2.05 -0.76 10.72
CA ALA A 39 0.76 -0.12 10.98
C ALA A 39 0.32 -0.29 12.45
N ILE A 40 0.40 -1.51 12.99
CA ILE A 40 0.06 -1.79 14.40
C ILE A 40 0.95 -0.97 15.34
N ASN A 41 2.27 -0.95 15.09
CA ASN A 41 3.22 -0.19 15.89
C ASN A 41 2.96 1.33 15.84
N GLN A 42 2.43 1.84 14.73
CA GLN A 42 2.05 3.25 14.54
C GLN A 42 0.62 3.55 15.03
N GLY A 43 -0.08 2.60 15.65
CA GLY A 43 -1.45 2.81 16.13
C GLY A 43 -2.52 2.75 15.02
N GLY A 44 -2.15 2.25 13.83
CA GLY A 44 -3.00 2.11 12.64
C GLY A 44 -3.02 3.35 11.75
N THR A 45 -3.59 3.21 10.54
CA THR A 45 -3.93 4.38 9.71
C THR A 45 -5.14 5.10 10.30
N THR A 46 -4.94 6.29 10.86
CA THR A 46 -6.05 7.22 11.14
C THR A 46 -6.47 7.86 9.81
N LEU A 47 -7.31 7.16 9.05
CA LEU A 47 -8.05 7.79 7.95
C LEU A 47 -9.21 8.57 8.57
N LYS A 48 -9.42 9.81 8.09
CA LYS A 48 -10.37 10.89 8.48
C LYS A 48 -11.54 10.62 9.46
N ASP A 49 -12.05 9.40 9.57
CA ASP A 49 -13.26 9.05 10.33
C ASP A 49 -13.04 8.04 11.48
N PHE A 50 -11.81 7.56 11.72
CA PHE A 50 -11.52 6.65 12.84
C PHE A 50 -10.72 7.35 13.95
N ALA A 51 -11.41 7.94 14.92
CA ALA A 51 -10.81 8.30 16.21
C ALA A 51 -10.72 7.07 17.12
N GLN A 52 -9.67 6.94 17.92
CA GLN A 52 -9.63 5.95 18.99
C GLN A 52 -10.73 6.25 20.03
N ALA A 53 -11.08 5.26 20.85
CA ALA A 53 -12.13 5.38 21.88
C ALA A 53 -11.89 6.51 22.90
N ASP A 54 -10.68 7.06 22.95
CA ASP A 54 -10.29 8.20 23.79
C ASP A 54 -10.39 9.57 23.08
N GLY A 55 -10.89 9.61 21.83
CA GLY A 55 -11.13 10.83 21.06
C GLY A 55 -9.88 11.54 20.56
N LYS A 56 -8.68 10.97 20.75
CA LYS A 56 -7.44 11.58 20.25
C LYS A 56 -7.20 11.18 18.79
N PRO A 57 -6.77 12.10 17.92
CA PRO A 57 -6.29 11.73 16.59
C PRO A 57 -5.11 10.78 16.80
N GLY A 58 -5.17 9.57 16.22
CA GLY A 58 -4.13 8.57 16.41
C GLY A 58 -2.76 9.19 16.15
N TYR A 59 -1.87 9.11 17.15
CA TYR A 59 -0.68 9.94 17.29
C TYR A 59 0.42 9.75 16.23
N PHE A 60 0.21 8.92 15.20
CA PHE A 60 1.18 8.73 14.14
C PHE A 60 0.47 8.62 12.80
N ALA A 61 0.66 9.65 11.95
CA ALA A 61 0.34 9.53 10.55
C ALA A 61 1.22 8.41 9.98
N GLN A 62 0.62 7.28 9.63
CA GLN A 62 1.33 6.23 8.93
C GLN A 62 1.96 6.82 7.66
N GLU A 63 3.27 6.69 7.52
CA GLU A 63 3.95 7.04 6.27
C GLU A 63 3.51 6.04 5.20
N LEU A 64 2.70 6.54 4.27
CA LEU A 64 2.20 5.78 3.13
C LEU A 64 3.14 6.03 1.95
N LEU A 65 3.55 4.97 1.26
CA LEU A 65 4.40 5.09 0.09
C LEU A 65 3.58 5.47 -1.14
N VAL A 66 2.40 4.88 -1.30
CA VAL A 66 1.62 5.04 -2.54
C VAL A 66 0.15 5.36 -2.32
N TYR A 67 -0.46 4.91 -1.22
CA TYR A 67 -1.90 5.10 -1.01
C TYR A 67 -2.29 6.58 -0.93
N GLY A 68 -3.25 6.99 -1.75
CA GLY A 68 -3.75 8.38 -1.76
C GLY A 68 -2.80 9.39 -2.41
N LYS A 69 -1.69 8.93 -3.01
CA LYS A 69 -0.62 9.76 -3.57
C LYS A 69 -0.62 9.79 -5.11
N ALA A 70 -1.77 9.59 -5.75
CA ALA A 70 -1.87 9.65 -7.21
C ALA A 70 -1.33 11.00 -7.74
N GLY A 71 -0.48 10.95 -8.76
CA GLY A 71 0.19 12.11 -9.33
C GLY A 71 1.44 12.58 -8.57
N GLU A 72 1.69 12.11 -7.34
CA GLU A 72 2.96 12.36 -6.64
C GLU A 72 4.09 11.48 -7.21
N PRO A 73 5.36 11.91 -7.11
CA PRO A 73 6.48 11.10 -7.56
C PRO A 73 6.62 9.83 -6.73
N CYS A 74 6.83 8.70 -7.40
CA CYS A 74 7.14 7.42 -6.77
C CYS A 74 8.42 7.57 -5.90
N PRO A 75 8.40 7.09 -4.64
CA PRO A 75 9.57 7.23 -3.76
C PRO A 75 10.80 6.41 -4.21
N GLU A 76 10.62 5.44 -5.10
CA GLU A 76 11.69 4.56 -5.59
C GLU A 76 12.27 5.01 -6.94
N CYS A 77 11.43 5.47 -7.88
CA CYS A 77 11.87 5.81 -9.25
C CYS A 77 11.54 7.23 -9.70
N GLY A 78 10.77 8.00 -8.93
CA GLY A 78 10.38 9.37 -9.27
C GLY A 78 9.22 9.51 -10.26
N GLU A 79 8.85 8.45 -11.00
CA GLU A 79 7.71 8.50 -11.93
C GLU A 79 6.38 8.74 -11.20
N PRO A 80 5.42 9.47 -11.80
CA PRO A 80 4.14 9.74 -11.17
C PRO A 80 3.39 8.46 -10.79
N LEU A 81 2.93 8.40 -9.55
CA LEU A 81 2.04 7.33 -9.09
C LEU A 81 0.70 7.41 -9.81
N GLN A 82 0.17 6.25 -10.17
CA GLN A 82 -1.10 6.11 -10.85
C GLN A 82 -2.17 5.59 -9.89
N ASP A 83 -3.43 5.87 -10.19
CA ASP A 83 -4.57 5.23 -9.57
C ASP A 83 -5.55 4.66 -10.58
N LEU A 84 -6.26 3.61 -10.16
CA LEU A 84 -7.39 3.07 -10.89
C LEU A 84 -8.38 2.41 -9.93
N LYS A 85 -9.58 2.09 -10.44
CA LYS A 85 -10.62 1.42 -9.66
C LYS A 85 -10.72 -0.07 -10.00
N ILE A 86 -10.40 -0.94 -9.03
CA ILE A 86 -10.58 -2.40 -9.12
C ILE A 86 -11.72 -2.80 -8.19
N GLY A 87 -12.76 -3.46 -8.70
CA GLY A 87 -13.87 -3.94 -7.86
C GLY A 87 -14.48 -2.83 -6.98
N GLN A 88 -14.67 -1.63 -7.52
CA GLN A 88 -15.16 -0.44 -6.81
C GLN A 88 -14.25 0.10 -5.70
N ARG A 89 -12.97 -0.30 -5.65
CA ARG A 89 -11.96 0.21 -4.71
C ARG A 89 -10.85 0.94 -5.46
N ASN A 90 -10.50 2.14 -4.99
CA ASN A 90 -9.35 2.87 -5.51
C ASN A 90 -8.06 2.14 -5.13
N THR A 91 -7.18 2.01 -6.10
CA THR A 91 -5.92 1.28 -6.04
C THR A 91 -4.83 2.21 -6.56
N PHE A 92 -3.72 2.31 -5.85
CA PHE A 92 -2.62 3.23 -6.13
C PHE A 92 -1.33 2.42 -6.32
N PHE A 93 -0.56 2.73 -7.36
CA PHE A 93 0.61 1.94 -7.74
C PHE A 93 1.58 2.76 -8.60
N CYS A 94 2.81 2.26 -8.73
CA CYS A 94 3.80 2.78 -9.68
C CYS A 94 3.94 1.80 -10.85
N ASN A 95 3.67 2.25 -12.08
CA ASN A 95 3.73 1.40 -13.27
C ASN A 95 5.15 0.96 -13.64
N GLU A 96 6.17 1.72 -13.23
CA GLU A 96 7.57 1.34 -13.48
C GLU A 96 8.11 0.36 -12.44
N CYS A 97 7.79 0.59 -11.16
CA CYS A 97 8.31 -0.25 -10.07
C CYS A 97 7.55 -1.57 -9.89
N GLN A 98 6.33 -1.68 -10.41
CA GLN A 98 5.47 -2.85 -10.23
C GLN A 98 5.16 -3.51 -11.57
N GLN A 99 5.38 -4.82 -11.66
CA GLN A 99 5.16 -5.64 -12.86
C GLN A 99 4.19 -6.80 -12.56
#